data_AF-A0A1H1S1V1-F1
#
_entry.id   AF-A0A1H1S1V1-F1
#
_cell.length_a   1.000
_cell.length_b   1.000
_cell.length_c   1.000
_cell.angle_alpha   90.00
_cell.angle_beta   90.00
_cell.angle_gamma   90.00
#
_symmetry.space_group_name_H-M   'P 1'
#
loop_
_entity.id
_entity.type
_entity.pdbx_description
1 polymer ?
#
loop_
_entity_poly.entity_id
_entity_poly.type
_entity_poly.pdbx_seq_one_letter_code
_entity_poly.pdbx_strand_id
1 'polypeptide(L)'
;MKTPAARAPLPRRSLGEGGFTLLEILVVLAIIGLLVGLVVSNTDKIFGQSQVAVARIFVRDTLKTPLTRYRMDMGDYPSTAEGLQALVTPPSARTEAWHGPYLDAPGGRLPTDPWGEPYQYRYPGIKNPGGCDIFSKGPDKVADTEDDIGNW
;
A
#
# COMPACT_ATOMS: atom_id res chain seq x y z
N MET A 1 26.80 -86.27 29.37
CA MET A 1 26.06 -85.01 29.17
C MET A 1 27.07 -83.89 28.99
N LYS A 2 27.10 -83.22 27.82
CA LYS A 2 27.99 -82.09 27.50
C LYS A 2 27.17 -80.80 27.55
N THR A 3 27.52 -79.88 28.43
CA THR A 3 26.89 -78.55 28.54
C THR A 3 27.62 -77.58 27.59
N PRO A 4 26.92 -76.80 26.75
CA PRO A 4 27.57 -75.84 25.86
C PRO A 4 27.91 -74.55 26.63
N ALA A 5 29.12 -74.03 26.44
CA ALA A 5 29.54 -72.75 27.00
C ALA A 5 28.92 -71.59 26.21
N ALA A 6 28.27 -70.66 26.92
CA ALA A 6 27.67 -69.45 26.36
C ALA A 6 28.76 -68.49 25.84
N ARG A 7 28.57 -67.96 24.63
CA ARG A 7 29.47 -66.95 24.02
C ARG A 7 29.12 -65.55 24.51
N ALA A 8 30.13 -64.80 24.93
CA ALA A 8 30.00 -63.41 25.38
C ALA A 8 29.69 -62.44 24.22
N PRO A 9 28.91 -61.37 24.46
CA PRO A 9 28.59 -60.36 23.44
C PRO A 9 29.79 -59.46 23.13
N LEU A 10 30.00 -59.17 21.84
CA LEU A 10 31.04 -58.25 21.39
C LEU A 10 30.64 -56.77 21.63
N PRO A 11 31.58 -55.90 22.01
CA PRO A 11 31.31 -54.49 22.23
C PRO A 11 30.99 -53.78 20.90
N ARG A 12 29.84 -53.09 20.85
CA ARG A 12 29.51 -52.16 19.76
C ARG A 12 30.33 -50.88 19.94
N ARG A 13 31.21 -50.57 18.99
CA ARG A 13 31.87 -49.26 18.90
C ARG A 13 30.81 -48.19 18.63
N SER A 14 30.60 -47.27 19.57
CA SER A 14 29.92 -46.01 19.26
C SER A 14 30.81 -45.20 18.33
N LEU A 15 30.33 -44.94 17.11
CA LEU A 15 30.91 -43.90 16.26
C LEU A 15 30.67 -42.58 16.99
N GLY A 16 31.75 -41.95 17.47
CA GLY A 16 31.67 -40.71 18.21
C GLY A 16 30.96 -39.63 17.41
N GLU A 17 30.02 -38.95 18.04
CA GLU A 17 29.44 -37.70 17.54
C GLU A 17 30.56 -36.66 17.48
N GLY A 18 30.95 -36.25 16.27
CA GLY A 18 31.92 -35.19 16.06
C GLY A 18 31.35 -33.88 16.56
N GLY A 19 31.95 -33.31 17.60
CA GLY A 19 31.62 -31.96 18.08
C GLY A 19 31.99 -30.90 17.04
N PHE A 20 31.20 -29.83 16.97
CA PHE A 20 31.45 -28.69 16.10
C PHE A 20 32.81 -28.06 16.38
N THR A 21 33.51 -27.66 15.32
CA THR A 21 34.79 -26.95 15.44
C THR A 21 34.57 -25.44 15.58
N LEU A 22 35.50 -24.75 16.26
CA LEU A 22 35.46 -23.28 16.38
C LEU A 22 35.45 -22.58 15.02
N LEU A 23 36.13 -23.17 14.03
CA LEU A 23 36.23 -22.64 12.67
C LEU A 23 34.85 -22.63 11.98
N GLU A 24 34.06 -23.67 12.21
CA GLU A 24 32.73 -23.84 11.62
C GLU A 24 31.75 -22.77 12.13
N ILE A 25 31.79 -22.49 13.44
CA ILE A 25 31.02 -21.39 14.03
C ILE A 25 31.52 -20.03 13.50
N LEU A 26 32.84 -19.85 13.35
CA LEU A 26 33.40 -18.60 12.83
C LEU A 26 32.96 -18.31 11.39
N VAL A 27 32.94 -19.33 10.52
CA VAL A 27 32.47 -19.20 9.13
C VAL A 27 30.97 -18.86 9.08
N VAL A 28 30.16 -19.51 9.92
CA VAL A 28 28.71 -19.22 10.00
C VAL A 28 28.46 -17.78 10.44
N LEU A 29 29.17 -17.29 11.48
CA LEU A 29 29.03 -15.91 11.94
C LEU A 29 29.48 -14.90 10.88
N ALA A 30 30.54 -15.20 10.12
CA ALA A 30 30.99 -14.35 9.02
C ALA A 30 29.93 -14.24 7.91
N ILE A 31 29.29 -15.35 7.52
CA ILE A 31 28.22 -15.36 6.50
C ILE A 31 26.99 -14.60 7.01
N ILE A 32 26.59 -14.80 8.28
CA ILE A 32 25.46 -14.07 8.88
C ILE A 32 25.75 -12.57 8.90
N GLY A 33 26.94 -12.14 9.32
CA GLY A 33 27.33 -10.73 9.33
C GLY A 33 27.28 -10.09 7.93
N LEU A 34 27.73 -10.81 6.91
CA LEU A 34 27.65 -10.37 5.51
C LEU A 34 26.19 -10.23 5.03
N LEU A 35 25.36 -11.24 5.30
CA LEU A 35 23.95 -11.23 4.88
C LEU A 35 23.16 -10.12 5.57
N VAL A 36 23.39 -9.89 6.87
CA VAL A 36 22.77 -8.79 7.62
C VAL A 36 23.12 -7.44 6.98
N GLY A 37 24.35 -7.26 6.50
CA GLY A 37 24.77 -6.04 5.79
C GLY A 37 24.08 -5.81 4.44
N LEU A 38 23.68 -6.88 3.73
CA LEU A 38 23.01 -6.78 2.43
C LEU A 38 21.49 -6.57 2.53
N VAL A 39 20.87 -6.96 3.64
CA VAL A 39 19.42 -6.83 3.84
C VAL A 39 19.00 -5.38 4.10
N VAL A 40 19.94 -4.48 4.42
CA VAL A 40 19.70 -3.04 4.53
C VAL A 40 19.76 -2.37 3.15
N SER A 41 18.89 -2.81 2.24
CA SER A 41 18.69 -2.15 0.95
C SER A 41 17.54 -1.14 1.08
N ASN A 42 17.84 0.14 0.77
CA ASN A 42 16.89 1.26 0.69
C ASN A 42 15.74 0.98 -0.30
N THR A 43 14.70 0.29 0.13
CA THR A 43 13.49 0.05 -0.65
C THR A 43 12.72 1.34 -0.96
N ASP A 44 12.84 2.37 -0.12
CA ASP A 44 11.95 3.54 -0.13
C ASP A 44 11.98 4.36 -1.43
N LYS A 45 13.13 4.41 -2.13
CA LYS A 45 13.28 5.24 -3.34
C LYS A 45 12.57 4.67 -4.57
N ILE A 46 12.40 3.36 -4.66
CA ILE A 46 11.66 2.72 -5.76
C ILE A 46 10.14 2.84 -5.52
N PHE A 47 9.71 2.81 -4.25
CA PHE A 47 8.30 3.00 -3.89
C PHE A 47 7.85 4.47 -4.03
N GLY A 48 8.71 5.46 -3.75
CA GLY A 48 8.31 6.87 -3.79
C GLY A 48 7.83 7.34 -5.18
N GLN A 49 8.52 6.99 -6.27
CA GLN A 49 8.09 7.38 -7.61
C GLN A 49 6.80 6.68 -8.07
N SER A 50 6.62 5.41 -7.69
CA SER A 50 5.40 4.67 -8.01
C SER A 50 4.20 5.20 -7.24
N GLN A 51 4.37 5.60 -5.97
CA GLN A 51 3.35 6.27 -5.17
C GLN A 51 2.88 7.57 -5.84
N VAL A 52 3.81 8.45 -6.23
CA VAL A 52 3.47 9.70 -6.94
C VAL A 52 2.69 9.43 -8.23
N ALA A 53 3.10 8.42 -9.00
CA ALA A 53 2.41 8.02 -10.22
C ALA A 53 0.99 7.51 -9.94
N VAL A 54 0.79 6.67 -8.92
CA VAL A 54 -0.52 6.15 -8.52
C VAL A 54 -1.46 7.28 -8.10
N ALA A 55 -0.99 8.19 -7.23
CA ALA A 55 -1.79 9.35 -6.80
C ALA A 55 -2.19 10.22 -8.00
N ARG A 56 -1.25 10.46 -8.93
CA ARG A 56 -1.49 11.27 -10.14
C ARG A 56 -2.53 10.64 -11.06
N ILE A 57 -2.41 9.33 -11.33
CA ILE A 57 -3.39 8.59 -12.15
C ILE A 57 -4.76 8.67 -11.50
N PHE A 58 -4.84 8.52 -10.18
CA PHE A 58 -6.12 8.56 -9.49
C PHE A 58 -6.82 9.92 -9.61
N VAL A 59 -6.11 11.01 -9.29
CA VAL A 59 -6.71 12.37 -9.31
C VAL A 59 -6.98 12.89 -10.72
N ARG A 60 -6.16 12.51 -11.72
CA ARG A 60 -6.30 13.00 -13.11
C ARG A 60 -7.17 12.13 -13.99
N ASP A 61 -7.04 10.81 -13.86
CA ASP A 61 -7.64 9.87 -14.81
C ASP A 61 -8.81 9.11 -14.19
N THR A 62 -8.62 8.53 -12.99
CA THR A 62 -9.65 7.70 -12.34
C THR A 62 -10.88 8.52 -11.94
N LEU A 63 -10.70 9.70 -11.35
CA LEU A 63 -11.81 10.53 -10.87
C LEU A 63 -12.48 11.37 -11.96
N LYS A 64 -11.82 11.59 -13.09
CA LYS A 64 -12.35 12.44 -14.18
C LYS A 64 -13.69 11.96 -14.71
N THR A 65 -13.80 10.66 -15.02
CA THR A 65 -15.03 10.08 -15.57
C THR A 65 -16.19 10.09 -14.54
N PRO A 66 -16.02 9.61 -13.30
CA PRO A 66 -17.03 9.71 -12.25
C PRO A 66 -17.58 11.13 -12.05
N LEU A 67 -16.69 12.13 -11.93
CA LEU A 67 -17.10 13.53 -11.71
C LEU A 67 -17.83 14.12 -12.92
N THR A 68 -17.40 13.75 -14.12
CA THR A 68 -18.07 14.19 -15.35
C THR A 68 -19.49 13.62 -15.41
N ARG A 69 -19.66 12.33 -15.08
CA ARG A 69 -20.98 11.69 -15.02
C ARG A 69 -21.87 12.30 -13.94
N TYR A 70 -21.33 12.50 -12.74
CA TYR A 70 -22.05 13.18 -11.66
C TYR A 70 -22.55 14.55 -12.13
N ARG A 71 -21.69 15.34 -12.77
CA ARG A 71 -22.06 16.66 -13.30
C ARG A 71 -23.13 16.60 -14.38
N MET A 72 -23.14 15.58 -15.23
CA MET A 72 -24.17 15.39 -16.25
C MET A 72 -25.54 15.11 -15.63
N ASP A 73 -25.60 14.30 -14.58
CA ASP A 73 -26.85 13.92 -13.91
C ASP A 73 -27.35 15.00 -12.94
N MET A 74 -26.43 15.53 -12.12
CA MET A 74 -26.73 16.45 -11.02
C MET A 74 -26.67 17.93 -11.44
N GLY A 75 -26.29 18.19 -12.70
CA GLY A 75 -26.12 19.52 -13.30
C GLY A 75 -24.84 20.25 -12.92
N ASP A 76 -24.18 19.84 -11.82
CA ASP A 76 -22.93 20.44 -11.36
C ASP A 76 -22.04 19.43 -10.61
N TYR A 77 -20.78 19.79 -10.35
CA TYR A 77 -19.89 19.01 -9.48
C TYR A 77 -20.42 18.94 -8.04
N PRO A 78 -19.99 17.92 -7.24
CA PRO A 78 -20.28 17.90 -5.82
C PRO A 78 -19.81 19.19 -5.12
N SER A 79 -20.58 19.68 -4.17
CA SER A 79 -20.12 20.77 -3.30
C SER A 79 -18.96 20.30 -2.42
N THR A 80 -18.16 21.23 -1.90
CA THR A 80 -17.08 20.89 -0.95
C THR A 80 -17.60 20.18 0.30
N ALA A 81 -18.84 20.44 0.73
CA ALA A 81 -19.48 19.77 1.87
C ALA A 81 -19.91 18.33 1.55
N GLU A 82 -20.38 18.07 0.33
CA GLU A 82 -20.71 16.71 -0.14
C GLU A 82 -19.43 15.90 -0.43
N GLY A 83 -18.40 16.57 -0.97
CA GLY A 83 -17.10 16.02 -1.28
C GLY A 83 -17.13 14.89 -2.30
N LEU A 84 -16.04 14.12 -2.38
CA LEU A 84 -15.95 12.95 -3.24
C LEU A 84 -16.91 11.82 -2.83
N GLN A 85 -17.45 11.87 -1.60
CA GLN A 85 -18.37 10.85 -1.11
C GLN A 85 -19.68 10.84 -1.91
N ALA A 86 -20.05 11.96 -2.51
CA ALA A 86 -21.19 12.07 -3.43
C ALA A 86 -21.07 11.19 -4.68
N LEU A 87 -19.85 10.75 -5.03
CA LEU A 87 -19.61 9.82 -6.13
C LEU A 87 -19.99 8.38 -5.79
N VAL A 88 -20.06 8.05 -4.50
CA VAL A 88 -20.29 6.68 -4.01
C VAL A 88 -21.68 6.55 -3.40
N THR A 89 -22.13 7.57 -2.68
CA THR A 89 -23.42 7.59 -1.99
C THR A 89 -24.23 8.82 -2.39
N PRO A 90 -25.56 8.72 -2.50
CA PRO A 90 -26.40 9.84 -2.88
C PRO A 90 -26.34 10.97 -1.85
N PRO A 91 -26.24 12.25 -2.28
CA PRO A 91 -26.31 13.39 -1.37
C PRO A 91 -27.75 13.60 -0.88
N SER A 92 -27.90 13.99 0.38
CA SER A 92 -29.21 14.08 1.06
C SER A 92 -30.20 15.05 0.40
N ALA A 93 -29.69 16.11 -0.25
CA ALA A 93 -30.50 17.18 -0.80
C ALA A 93 -31.03 16.90 -2.21
N ARG A 94 -30.43 15.96 -2.95
CA ARG A 94 -30.67 15.77 -4.40
C ARG A 94 -30.71 14.29 -4.80
N THR A 95 -31.28 13.44 -3.96
CA THR A 95 -31.32 11.99 -4.18
C THR A 95 -32.02 11.58 -5.48
N GLU A 96 -33.05 12.31 -5.91
CA GLU A 96 -33.87 11.94 -7.09
C GLU A 96 -33.12 12.07 -8.42
N ALA A 97 -32.16 13.00 -8.52
CA ALA A 97 -31.36 13.22 -9.73
C ALA A 97 -30.09 12.33 -9.77
N TRP A 98 -29.81 11.62 -8.68
CA TRP A 98 -28.58 10.83 -8.54
C TRP A 98 -28.78 9.44 -9.13
N HIS A 99 -28.01 9.09 -10.16
CA HIS A 99 -28.02 7.78 -10.83
C HIS A 99 -26.75 6.97 -10.60
N GLY A 100 -26.00 7.28 -9.54
CA GLY A 100 -24.78 6.58 -9.18
C GLY A 100 -25.00 5.14 -8.66
N PRO A 101 -23.96 4.50 -8.14
CA PRO A 101 -22.64 5.06 -7.83
C PRO A 101 -21.82 5.37 -9.09
N TYR A 102 -21.14 6.52 -9.06
CA TYR A 102 -20.27 7.00 -10.15
C TYR A 102 -18.85 6.48 -10.06
N LEU A 103 -18.41 6.12 -8.85
CA LEU A 103 -17.11 5.53 -8.57
C LEU A 103 -17.32 4.17 -7.89
N ASP A 104 -16.67 3.13 -8.43
CA ASP A 104 -16.63 1.82 -7.78
C ASP A 104 -15.68 1.89 -6.58
N ALA A 105 -16.26 1.78 -5.39
CA ALA A 105 -15.60 1.95 -4.12
C ALA A 105 -16.03 0.79 -3.20
N PRO A 106 -15.22 -0.28 -3.09
CA PRO A 106 -15.55 -1.44 -2.29
C PRO A 106 -15.90 -1.05 -0.85
N GLY A 107 -17.10 -1.46 -0.39
CA GLY A 107 -17.59 -1.11 0.95
C GLY A 107 -18.05 0.34 1.11
N GLY A 108 -18.27 1.07 0.01
CA GLY A 108 -18.81 2.43 0.02
C GLY A 108 -17.83 3.50 0.50
N ARG A 109 -16.54 3.16 0.59
CA ARG A 109 -15.48 4.04 1.10
C ARG A 109 -14.52 4.41 0.00
N LEU A 110 -14.21 5.70 -0.09
CA LEU A 110 -13.18 6.19 -1.01
C LEU A 110 -11.81 5.58 -0.67
N PRO A 111 -11.01 5.21 -1.68
CA PRO A 111 -9.64 4.82 -1.44
C PRO A 111 -8.83 6.01 -0.92
N THR A 112 -7.89 5.73 -0.02
CA THR A 112 -6.88 6.70 0.40
C THR A 112 -5.80 6.82 -0.66
N ASP A 113 -5.02 7.90 -0.57
CA ASP A 113 -3.81 8.06 -1.35
C ASP A 113 -2.72 7.04 -0.91
N PRO A 114 -1.59 6.95 -1.64
CA PRO A 114 -0.53 6.00 -1.34
C PRO A 114 0.19 6.23 0.00
N TRP A 115 -0.01 7.38 0.64
CA TRP A 115 0.53 7.71 1.96
C TRP A 115 -0.49 7.51 3.09
N GLY A 116 -1.68 6.99 2.74
CA GLY A 116 -2.76 6.68 3.67
C GLY A 116 -3.65 7.87 4.02
N GLU A 117 -3.50 9.01 3.33
CA GLU A 117 -4.31 10.20 3.55
C GLU A 117 -5.55 10.19 2.64
N PRO A 118 -6.68 10.77 3.09
CA PRO A 118 -7.82 11.00 2.20
C PRO A 118 -7.47 12.04 1.13
N TYR A 119 -7.90 11.79 -0.10
CA TYR A 119 -7.83 12.79 -1.16
C TYR A 119 -8.63 14.04 -0.78
N GLN A 120 -8.04 15.20 -1.05
CA GLN A 120 -8.64 16.50 -0.83
C GLN A 120 -9.49 16.89 -2.04
N TYR A 121 -10.61 17.57 -1.77
CA TYR A 121 -11.56 18.00 -2.78
C TYR A 121 -12.01 19.42 -2.50
N ARG A 122 -12.06 20.26 -3.54
CA ARG A 122 -12.53 21.64 -3.45
C ARG A 122 -13.30 22.02 -4.71
N TYR A 123 -14.51 22.55 -4.51
CA TYR A 123 -15.33 23.11 -5.57
C TYR A 123 -16.05 24.38 -5.06
N PRO A 124 -15.94 25.52 -5.77
CA PRO A 124 -15.13 25.76 -6.98
C PRO A 124 -13.63 25.61 -6.75
N GLY A 125 -12.90 25.16 -7.77
CA GLY A 125 -11.45 24.98 -7.71
C GLY A 125 -10.70 26.32 -7.66
N ILE A 126 -9.62 26.37 -6.87
CA ILE A 126 -8.66 27.48 -6.82
C ILE A 126 -7.62 27.31 -7.93
N LYS A 127 -7.10 26.10 -8.13
CA LYS A 127 -6.11 25.79 -9.18
C LYS A 127 -6.78 25.50 -10.53
N ASN A 128 -8.03 25.03 -10.51
CA ASN A 128 -8.87 24.81 -11.68
C ASN A 128 -10.14 25.69 -11.63
N PRO A 129 -10.10 26.95 -12.11
CA PRO A 129 -11.23 27.88 -12.03
C PRO A 129 -12.51 27.45 -12.76
N GLY A 130 -12.39 26.53 -13.72
CA GLY A 130 -13.51 25.99 -14.50
C GLY A 130 -14.04 24.64 -14.01
N GLY A 131 -13.55 24.15 -12.88
CA GLY A 131 -13.87 22.82 -12.37
C GLY A 131 -13.63 22.69 -10.87
N CYS A 132 -13.35 21.46 -10.44
CA CYS A 132 -12.98 21.14 -9.06
C CYS A 132 -11.48 20.88 -8.97
N ASP A 133 -10.90 21.18 -7.81
CA ASP A 133 -9.56 20.73 -7.45
C ASP A 133 -9.63 19.43 -6.69
N ILE A 134 -8.77 18.50 -7.08
CA ILE A 134 -8.62 17.22 -6.42
C ILE A 134 -7.15 16.91 -6.31
N PHE A 135 -6.69 16.61 -5.11
CA PHE A 135 -5.28 16.39 -4.85
C PHE A 135 -5.02 15.45 -3.68
N SER A 136 -3.87 14.79 -3.73
CA SER A 136 -3.24 14.16 -2.58
C SER A 136 -2.28 15.16 -1.95
N LYS A 137 -2.18 15.11 -0.62
CA LYS A 137 -1.23 15.90 0.17
C LYS A 137 0.23 15.46 0.00
N GLY A 138 0.47 14.43 -0.81
CA GLY A 138 1.81 13.92 -1.05
C GLY A 138 2.45 13.26 0.18
N PRO A 139 3.77 13.00 0.10
CA PRO A 139 4.55 12.38 1.17
C PRO A 139 4.54 13.12 2.50
N ASP A 140 4.44 14.45 2.50
CA ASP A 140 4.52 15.26 3.72
C ASP A 140 3.21 15.28 4.53
N LYS A 141 2.10 14.90 3.89
CA LYS A 141 0.74 14.85 4.47
C LYS A 141 0.19 16.22 4.89
N VAL A 142 0.77 17.29 4.38
CA VAL A 142 0.35 18.68 4.58
C VAL A 142 -0.30 19.15 3.29
N ALA A 143 -1.45 19.82 3.40
CA ALA A 143 -2.12 20.36 2.23
C ALA A 143 -1.53 21.72 1.85
N ASP A 144 -1.65 22.07 0.58
CA ASP A 144 -1.24 23.36 0.00
C ASP A 144 0.30 23.58 0.05
N THR A 145 1.07 22.50 -0.06
CA THR A 145 2.54 22.44 -0.16
C THR A 145 3.02 22.12 -1.59
N GLU A 146 4.34 22.12 -1.81
CA GLU A 146 4.91 21.89 -3.15
C GLU A 146 4.82 20.44 -3.63
N ASP A 147 4.68 19.47 -2.71
CA ASP A 147 4.57 18.04 -3.00
C ASP A 147 3.12 17.58 -3.24
N ASP A 148 2.14 18.48 -3.15
CA ASP A 148 0.75 18.23 -3.51
C ASP A 148 0.63 17.71 -4.95
N ILE A 149 -0.06 16.58 -5.10
CA ILE A 149 -0.29 15.95 -6.41
C ILE A 149 -1.75 16.12 -6.76
N GLY A 150 -2.04 17.06 -7.66
CA GLY A 150 -3.40 17.34 -8.08
C GLY A 150 -3.69 17.21 -9.56
N ASN A 151 -4.94 17.53 -9.87
CA ASN A 151 -5.53 17.44 -11.20
C ASN A 151 -5.24 18.64 -12.12
N TRP A 152 -4.48 19.64 -11.65
CA TRP A 152 -3.92 20.73 -12.45
C TRP A 152 -2.68 20.30 -13.23
#